data_AF-A0A5Q4ZDD3-F1
#
_entry.id   AF-A0A5Q4ZDD3-F1
#
_cell.length_a   1.000
_cell.length_b   1.000
_cell.length_c   1.000
_cell.angle_alpha   90.00
_cell.angle_beta   90.00
_cell.angle_gamma   90.00
#
_symmetry.space_group_name_H-M   'P 1'
#
loop_
_entity.id
_entity.type
_entity.pdbx_description
1 polymer ?
#
loop_
_entity_poly.entity_id
_entity_poly.type
_entity_poly.pdbx_seq_one_letter_code
_entity_poly.pdbx_strand_id
1 'polypeptide(L)'
;MSLLSHLLTGSGKEELYATTALNYLLGHNPQFREALVANWAQQAQIDLPPALTFRSEVQAGEGWCDIAGIDAVGQVHVLIEGKFWAALTDNQPGSYLEVLANGGGGLLMFVAPAIRTDTIWPEILRRAQGSGHEAQ
;
A
#
# COMPACT_ATOMS: atom_id res chain seq x y z
N MET A 1 3.27 17.81 11.52
CA MET A 1 2.73 18.01 10.16
C MET A 1 3.91 17.95 9.19
N SER A 2 3.90 17.08 8.18
CA SER A 2 5.01 17.01 7.21
C SER A 2 4.96 18.21 6.25
N LEU A 3 6.09 18.55 5.63
CA LEU A 3 6.15 19.62 4.61
C LEU A 3 5.16 19.34 3.47
N LEU A 4 5.08 18.08 3.02
CA LEU A 4 4.15 17.67 1.97
C LEU A 4 2.70 17.89 2.42
N SER A 5 2.32 17.46 3.63
CA SER A 5 0.98 17.70 4.15
C SER A 5 0.65 19.20 4.25
N HIS A 6 1.62 20.03 4.65
CA HIS A 6 1.45 21.48 4.70
C HIS A 6 1.19 22.08 3.30
N LEU A 7 1.99 21.68 2.30
CA LEU A 7 1.84 22.15 0.91
C LEU A 7 0.52 21.71 0.27
N LEU A 8 -0.02 20.57 0.68
CA LEU A 8 -1.23 19.98 0.09
C LEU A 8 -2.52 20.35 0.82
N THR A 9 -2.42 21.03 1.97
CA THR A 9 -3.58 21.35 2.81
C THR A 9 -4.61 22.17 2.03
N GLY A 10 -5.84 21.66 1.92
CA GLY A 10 -6.95 22.35 1.26
C GLY A 10 -6.98 22.18 -0.25
N SER A 11 -6.13 21.32 -0.82
CA SER A 11 -6.14 21.01 -2.25
C SER A 11 -7.30 20.10 -2.66
N GLY A 12 -7.87 19.32 -1.72
CA GLY A 12 -8.85 18.27 -2.00
C GLY A 12 -8.28 17.11 -2.82
N LYS A 13 -6.96 17.09 -3.04
CA LYS A 13 -6.20 16.10 -3.83
C LYS A 13 -5.06 15.51 -3.01
N GLU A 14 -5.13 15.61 -1.69
CA GLU A 14 -4.07 15.18 -0.78
C GLU A 14 -3.73 13.70 -0.99
N GLU A 15 -4.74 12.85 -1.20
CA GLU A 15 -4.58 11.42 -1.50
C GLU A 15 -3.77 11.21 -2.77
N LEU A 16 -4.22 11.81 -3.88
CA LEU A 16 -3.57 11.71 -5.18
C LEU A 16 -2.11 12.17 -5.11
N TYR A 17 -1.83 13.30 -4.45
CA TYR A 17 -0.47 13.81 -4.34
C TYR A 17 0.41 12.95 -3.43
N ALA A 18 -0.13 12.38 -2.35
CA ALA A 18 0.62 11.47 -1.49
C ALA A 18 1.01 10.18 -2.22
N THR A 19 0.07 9.55 -2.92
CA THR A 19 0.32 8.29 -3.66
C THR A 19 1.19 8.53 -4.89
N THR A 20 0.94 9.59 -5.67
CA THR A 20 1.79 9.92 -6.83
C THR A 20 3.21 10.32 -6.43
N ALA A 21 3.40 11.08 -5.34
CA ALA A 21 4.73 11.41 -4.83
C ALA A 21 5.48 10.16 -4.34
N LEU A 22 4.79 9.25 -3.63
CA LEU A 22 5.38 7.99 -3.19
C LEU A 22 5.79 7.12 -4.39
N ASN A 23 4.91 6.95 -5.37
CA ASN A 23 5.21 6.22 -6.60
C ASN A 23 6.40 6.85 -7.36
N TYR A 24 6.47 8.18 -7.41
CA TYR A 24 7.60 8.89 -8.01
C TYR A 24 8.92 8.56 -7.29
N LEU A 25 8.96 8.67 -5.96
CA LEU A 25 10.16 8.38 -5.16
C LEU A 25 10.63 6.92 -5.34
N LEU A 26 9.69 5.98 -5.30
CA LEU A 26 9.95 4.55 -5.52
C LEU A 26 10.44 4.28 -6.95
N GLY A 27 9.90 4.98 -7.95
CA GLY A 27 10.25 4.78 -9.35
C GLY A 27 11.63 5.32 -9.75
N HIS A 28 12.05 6.46 -9.17
CA HIS A 28 13.17 7.24 -9.70
C HIS A 28 14.51 7.04 -8.99
N ASN A 29 14.52 6.55 -7.75
CA ASN A 29 15.75 6.37 -6.99
C ASN A 29 15.86 4.92 -6.47
N PRO A 30 16.69 4.06 -7.11
CA PRO A 30 16.86 2.67 -6.70
C PRO A 30 17.36 2.51 -5.25
N GLN A 31 18.31 3.35 -4.81
CA GLN A 31 18.87 3.30 -3.46
C GLN A 31 17.81 3.65 -2.41
N PHE A 32 17.00 4.68 -2.68
CA PHE A 32 15.87 5.04 -1.82
C PHE A 32 14.83 3.92 -1.78
N ARG A 33 14.45 3.39 -2.95
CA ARG A 33 13.50 2.28 -3.06
C ARG A 33 13.96 1.06 -2.27
N GLU A 34 15.19 0.62 -2.46
CA GLU A 34 15.76 -0.55 -1.78
C GLU A 34 15.83 -0.34 -0.26
N ALA A 35 16.27 0.83 0.20
CA ALA A 35 16.32 1.15 1.62
C ALA A 35 14.92 1.16 2.25
N LEU A 36 13.93 1.72 1.55
CA LEU A 36 12.55 1.80 2.03
C LEU A 36 11.89 0.42 2.09
N VAL A 37 12.05 -0.40 1.04
CA VAL A 37 11.54 -1.79 1.02
C VAL A 37 12.18 -2.63 2.11
N ALA A 38 13.50 -2.52 2.31
CA ALA A 38 14.18 -3.21 3.40
C ALA A 38 13.66 -2.77 4.78
N ASN A 39 13.40 -1.47 4.97
CA ASN A 39 12.83 -0.96 6.20
C ASN A 39 11.42 -1.50 6.47
N TRP A 40 10.57 -1.56 5.43
CA TRP A 40 9.23 -2.12 5.54
C TRP A 40 9.24 -3.62 5.85
N ALA A 41 10.08 -4.39 5.15
CA ALA A 41 10.27 -5.80 5.39
C ALA A 41 10.69 -6.06 6.86
N GLN A 42 11.64 -5.27 7.37
CA GLN A 42 12.07 -5.34 8.76
C GLN A 42 10.93 -5.01 9.75
N GLN A 43 10.16 -3.95 9.50
CA GLN A 43 9.07 -3.53 10.38
C GLN A 43 7.92 -4.53 10.43
N ALA A 44 7.57 -5.10 9.28
CA ALA A 44 6.51 -6.10 9.16
C ALA A 44 6.98 -7.54 9.48
N GLN A 45 8.29 -7.74 9.72
CA GLN A 45 8.90 -9.05 9.96
C GLN A 45 8.61 -10.07 8.83
N ILE A 46 8.65 -9.61 7.59
CA ILE A 46 8.45 -10.41 6.38
C ILE A 46 9.69 -10.38 5.49
N ASP A 47 9.85 -11.39 4.65
CA ASP A 47 10.83 -11.37 3.57
C ASP A 47 10.18 -10.82 2.30
N LEU A 48 10.75 -9.75 1.74
CA LEU A 48 10.38 -9.22 0.43
C LEU A 48 11.53 -9.47 -0.55
N PRO A 49 11.25 -9.82 -1.82
CA PRO A 49 12.30 -10.04 -2.79
C PRO A 49 13.06 -8.73 -3.08
N PRO A 50 14.35 -8.84 -3.44
CA PRO A 50 15.14 -7.67 -3.82
C PRO A 50 14.66 -7.11 -5.17
N ALA A 51 15.05 -5.86 -5.45
CA ALA A 51 14.85 -5.22 -6.75
C ALA A 51 13.39 -5.14 -7.24
N LEU A 52 12.44 -4.97 -6.32
CA LEU A 52 11.06 -4.67 -6.67
C LEU A 52 10.96 -3.42 -7.55
N THR A 53 10.00 -3.46 -8.45
CA THR A 53 9.67 -2.39 -9.37
C THR A 53 8.27 -1.88 -9.05
N PHE A 54 8.10 -0.56 -8.88
CA PHE A 54 6.81 0.02 -8.48
C PHE A 54 6.06 0.64 -9.65
N ARG A 55 4.74 0.42 -9.68
CA ARG A 55 3.81 0.90 -10.71
C ARG A 55 2.55 1.45 -10.07
N SER A 56 1.96 2.48 -10.67
CA SER A 56 0.66 3.02 -10.27
C SER A 56 -0.50 2.27 -10.90
N GLU A 57 -1.65 2.27 -10.24
CA GLU A 57 -2.93 1.74 -10.75
C GLU A 57 -2.81 0.30 -11.26
N VAL A 58 -2.69 -0.64 -10.34
CA VAL A 58 -2.54 -2.06 -10.67
C VAL A 58 -3.78 -2.84 -10.26
N GLN A 59 -4.29 -3.66 -11.18
CA GLN A 59 -5.38 -4.57 -10.86
C GLN A 59 -4.91 -5.60 -9.81
N ALA A 60 -5.63 -5.66 -8.69
CA ALA A 60 -5.39 -6.58 -7.59
C ALA A 60 -6.70 -7.33 -7.29
N GLY A 61 -6.85 -8.50 -7.91
CA GLY A 61 -8.09 -9.28 -7.88
C GLY A 61 -9.21 -8.53 -8.59
N GLU A 62 -10.32 -8.33 -7.89
CA GLU A 62 -11.47 -7.56 -8.37
C GLU A 62 -11.36 -6.05 -8.10
N GLY A 63 -10.25 -5.59 -7.53
CA GLY A 63 -9.99 -4.17 -7.22
C GLY A 63 -8.83 -3.58 -8.00
N TRP A 64 -8.61 -2.28 -7.81
CA TRP A 64 -7.48 -1.52 -8.34
C TRP A 64 -6.74 -0.88 -7.18
N CYS A 65 -5.47 -1.24 -7.03
CA CYS A 65 -4.61 -0.67 -5.99
C CYS A 65 -3.81 0.51 -6.56
N ASP A 66 -3.63 1.56 -5.74
CA ASP A 66 -2.94 2.77 -6.17
C ASP A 66 -1.49 2.52 -6.60
N ILE A 67 -0.77 1.65 -5.89
CA ILE A 67 0.62 1.30 -6.20
C ILE A 67 0.87 -0.18 -5.92
N ALA A 68 1.55 -0.87 -6.84
CA ALA A 68 2.08 -2.21 -6.61
C ALA A 68 3.59 -2.30 -6.80
N GLY A 69 4.26 -3.05 -5.93
CA GLY A 69 5.63 -3.51 -6.07
C GLY A 69 5.65 -4.92 -6.65
N ILE A 70 6.24 -5.07 -7.84
CA ILE A 70 6.34 -6.33 -8.59
C ILE A 70 7.79 -6.76 -8.77
N ASP A 71 8.03 -8.06 -8.81
CA ASP A 71 9.35 -8.60 -9.14
C ASP A 71 9.59 -8.67 -10.66
N ALA A 72 10.73 -9.24 -11.05
CA ALA A 72 11.13 -9.36 -12.45
C ALA A 72 10.23 -10.30 -13.29
N VAL A 73 9.44 -11.17 -12.67
CA VAL A 73 8.49 -12.06 -13.36
C VAL A 73 7.05 -11.51 -13.33
N GLY A 74 6.84 -10.35 -12.71
CA GLY A 74 5.55 -9.69 -12.61
C GLY A 74 4.70 -10.14 -11.43
N GLN A 75 5.25 -10.91 -10.49
CA GLN A 75 4.55 -11.30 -9.27
C GLN A 75 4.45 -10.09 -8.33
N VAL A 76 3.26 -9.89 -7.74
CA VAL A 76 2.98 -8.82 -6.78
C VAL A 76 3.45 -9.24 -5.39
N HIS A 77 4.25 -8.38 -4.75
CA HIS A 77 4.78 -8.58 -3.39
C HIS A 77 4.43 -7.44 -2.42
N VAL A 78 4.12 -6.25 -2.96
CA VAL A 78 3.73 -5.08 -2.17
C VAL A 78 2.52 -4.42 -2.83
N LEU A 79 1.51 -4.08 -2.05
CA LEU A 79 0.36 -3.28 -2.45
C LEU A 79 0.26 -2.07 -1.51
N ILE A 80 0.06 -0.87 -2.06
CA ILE A 80 -0.06 0.37 -1.29
C ILE A 80 -1.33 1.11 -1.74
N GLU A 81 -2.22 1.35 -0.79
CA GLU A 81 -3.53 1.95 -1.03
C GLU A 81 -3.68 3.26 -0.23
N GLY A 82 -4.01 4.35 -0.90
CA GLY A 82 -4.40 5.61 -0.29
C GLY A 82 -5.82 5.55 0.25
N LYS A 83 -6.04 6.01 1.48
CA LYS A 83 -7.38 6.14 2.08
C LYS A 83 -7.51 7.42 2.89
N PHE A 84 -7.62 8.56 2.21
CA PHE A 84 -7.70 9.85 2.89
C PHE A 84 -9.12 10.22 3.27
N TRP A 85 -10.08 9.96 2.39
CA TRP A 85 -11.46 10.37 2.62
C TRP A 85 -12.47 9.23 2.41
N ALA A 86 -12.17 8.32 1.47
CA ALA A 86 -13.06 7.22 1.12
C ALA A 86 -13.09 6.11 2.18
N ALA A 87 -14.22 5.42 2.27
CA ALA A 87 -14.33 4.13 2.95
C ALA A 87 -13.61 3.03 2.15
N LEU A 88 -13.40 1.87 2.77
CA LEU A 88 -12.98 0.67 2.05
C LEU A 88 -14.12 0.22 1.11
N THR A 89 -13.76 -0.19 -0.10
CA THR A 89 -14.71 -0.83 -1.02
C THR A 89 -14.97 -2.27 -0.58
N ASP A 90 -16.02 -2.91 -1.11
CA ASP A 90 -16.37 -4.29 -0.75
C ASP A 90 -15.24 -5.29 -1.05
N ASN A 91 -14.40 -4.98 -2.03
CA ASN A 91 -13.26 -5.82 -2.45
C ASN A 91 -12.02 -5.61 -1.56
N GLN A 92 -12.06 -4.69 -0.60
CA GLN A 92 -10.91 -4.33 0.23
C GLN A 92 -11.09 -4.72 1.71
N PRO A 93 -10.01 -5.19 2.38
CA PRO A 93 -8.70 -5.54 1.82
C PRO A 93 -8.65 -6.94 1.20
N GLY A 94 -9.74 -7.71 1.23
CA GLY A 94 -9.76 -9.15 0.93
C GLY A 94 -9.14 -9.52 -0.41
N SER A 95 -9.56 -8.89 -1.51
CA SER A 95 -9.00 -9.19 -2.84
C SER A 95 -7.51 -8.88 -2.95
N TYR A 96 -7.01 -7.90 -2.18
CA TYR A 96 -5.58 -7.55 -2.18
C TYR A 96 -4.76 -8.58 -1.42
N LEU A 97 -5.28 -9.04 -0.29
CA LEU A 97 -4.66 -10.08 0.52
C LEU A 97 -4.63 -11.43 -0.22
N GLU A 98 -5.66 -11.74 -1.00
CA GLU A 98 -5.70 -12.93 -1.85
C GLU A 98 -4.61 -12.89 -2.93
N VAL A 99 -4.41 -11.75 -3.60
CA VAL A 99 -3.32 -11.58 -4.59
C VAL A 99 -1.96 -11.82 -3.96
N LEU A 100 -1.71 -11.26 -2.77
CA LEU A 100 -0.44 -11.44 -2.06
C LEU A 100 -0.27 -12.89 -1.60
N ALA A 101 -1.32 -13.52 -1.06
CA ALA A 101 -1.28 -14.91 -0.62
C ALA A 101 -0.98 -15.87 -1.79
N ASN A 102 -1.59 -15.65 -2.96
CA ASN A 102 -1.31 -16.41 -4.18
C ASN A 102 0.12 -16.24 -4.68
N GLY A 103 0.77 -15.12 -4.33
CA GLY A 103 2.19 -14.84 -4.61
C GLY A 103 3.17 -15.42 -3.60
N GLY A 104 2.71 -16.14 -2.57
CA GLY A 104 3.54 -16.66 -1.49
C GLY A 104 3.68 -15.72 -0.28
N GLY A 105 2.84 -14.68 -0.20
CA GLY A 105 2.85 -13.68 0.86
C GLY A 105 3.31 -12.31 0.37
N GLY A 106 3.26 -11.31 1.25
CA GLY A 106 3.74 -9.96 0.93
C GLY A 106 3.20 -8.89 1.87
N LEU A 107 3.30 -7.63 1.45
CA LEU A 107 2.92 -6.46 2.25
C LEU A 107 1.72 -5.75 1.65
N LEU A 108 0.68 -5.54 2.46
CA LEU A 108 -0.39 -4.59 2.15
C LEU A 108 -0.28 -3.37 3.08
N MET A 109 -0.07 -2.18 2.49
CA MET A 109 0.07 -0.92 3.20
C MET A 109 -1.08 0.02 2.89
N PHE A 110 -1.63 0.65 3.93
CA PHE A 110 -2.59 1.75 3.78
C PHE A 110 -1.94 3.08 4.15
N VAL A 111 -2.04 4.06 3.26
CA VAL A 111 -1.58 5.43 3.49
C VAL A 111 -2.79 6.31 3.76
N ALA A 112 -2.96 6.74 5.01
CA ALA A 112 -4.10 7.53 5.46
C ALA A 112 -3.66 8.68 6.39
N PRO A 113 -4.44 9.77 6.48
CA PRO A 113 -4.28 10.78 7.52
C PRO A 113 -4.36 10.16 8.91
N ALA A 114 -3.49 10.59 9.83
CA ALA A 114 -3.43 10.05 11.19
C ALA A 114 -4.78 10.11 11.93
N ILE A 115 -5.61 11.12 11.67
CA ILE A 115 -6.96 11.26 12.27
C ILE A 115 -7.90 10.11 11.89
N ARG A 116 -7.63 9.40 10.79
CA ARG A 116 -8.45 8.27 10.34
C ARG A 116 -8.00 6.94 10.91
N THR A 117 -6.77 6.82 11.42
CA THR A 117 -6.19 5.55 11.87
C THR A 117 -7.11 4.81 12.83
N ASP A 118 -7.66 5.50 13.83
CA ASP A 118 -8.55 4.92 14.85
C ASP A 118 -9.86 4.36 14.28
N THR A 119 -10.29 4.83 13.09
CA THR A 119 -11.52 4.38 12.43
C THR A 119 -11.26 3.35 11.34
N ILE A 120 -10.21 3.54 10.54
CA ILE A 120 -9.94 2.70 9.37
C ILE A 120 -9.20 1.42 9.76
N TRP A 121 -8.34 1.46 10.77
CA TRP A 121 -7.56 0.30 11.18
C TRP A 121 -8.43 -0.85 11.72
N PRO A 122 -9.38 -0.62 12.65
CA PRO A 122 -10.26 -1.69 13.10
C PRO A 122 -11.10 -2.30 11.97
N GLU A 123 -11.50 -1.48 11.00
CA GLU A 123 -12.27 -1.93 9.84
C GLU A 123 -11.42 -2.79 8.88
N ILE A 124 -10.16 -2.42 8.64
CA ILE A 124 -9.21 -3.22 7.86
C ILE A 124 -9.05 -4.60 8.52
N LEU A 125 -8.78 -4.64 9.82
CA LEU A 125 -8.59 -5.90 10.56
C LEU A 125 -9.83 -6.79 10.50
N ARG A 126 -11.01 -6.21 10.75
CA ARG A 126 -12.29 -6.93 10.72
C ARG A 126 -12.56 -7.55 9.34
N ARG A 127 -12.30 -6.81 8.26
CA ARG A 127 -12.52 -7.31 6.90
C ARG A 127 -11.46 -8.32 6.48
N ALA A 128 -10.19 -8.12 6.85
CA ALA A 128 -9.11 -9.08 6.60
C ALA A 128 -9.45 -10.44 7.22
N GLN A 129 -9.85 -10.45 8.49
CA GLN A 129 -10.32 -11.65 9.19
C GLN A 129 -11.55 -12.27 8.51
N GLY A 130 -12.51 -11.45 8.10
CA GLY A 130 -13.69 -11.89 7.36
C GLY A 130 -13.36 -12.56 6.02
N SER A 131 -12.23 -12.20 5.41
CA SER A 131 -11.70 -12.82 4.19
C SER A 131 -10.75 -14.01 4.44
N GLY A 132 -10.54 -14.43 5.70
CA GLY A 132 -9.66 -15.55 6.03
C GLY A 132 -8.16 -15.21 6.08
N HIS A 133 -7.82 -13.92 6.16
CA HIS A 133 -6.44 -13.45 6.24
C HIS A 133 -6.16 -12.79 7.59
N GLU A 134 -4.94 -12.98 8.13
CA GLU A 134 -4.46 -12.27 9.30
C GLU A 134 -3.72 -11.00 8.87
N ALA A 135 -4.05 -9.87 9.51
CA ALA A 135 -3.35 -8.61 9.35
C ALA A 135 -2.70 -8.23 10.69
N GLN A 136 -1.44 -7.81 10.65
CA GLN A 136 -0.63 -7.41 11.81
C GLN A 136 -0.38 -5.90 11.80
#